data_AF-A0A820HKI3-F1
#
_entry.id   AF-A0A820HKI3-F1
#
_cell.length_a   1.000
_cell.length_b   1.000
_cell.length_c   1.000
_cell.angle_alpha   90.00
_cell.angle_beta   90.00
_cell.angle_gamma   90.00
#
_symmetry.space_group_name_H-M   'P 1'
#
loop_
_entity.id
_entity.type
_entity.pdbx_description
1 polymer ?
#
loop_
_entity_poly.entity_id
_entity_poly.type
_entity_poly.pdbx_seq_one_letter_code
_entity_poly.pdbx_strand_id
1 'polypeptide(L)'
;NPGFTYDPSRNICAKITSQSQINRRLDRYLIHTLYNLSYSIENLSMIATDTIPIDSFNNDNNQRIDLSDHYALQLIINFRTRSISHRSALVILPTIDTWPLIDPYDVYYESSMKIWPSHINLLWPFYDLNDCQDDQEDILLKLRLLLCQFSSFSIKINEIDSFIENNVSFMKCDEQSTNHLKQLRGQLAQLFSNCLKNDRNTYNPHMTV
;
A
#
# COMPACT_ATOMS: atom_id res chain seq x y z
N ASN A 1 7.53 35.15 -28.77
CA ASN A 1 6.67 34.26 -27.97
C ASN A 1 7.52 33.75 -26.81
N PRO A 2 7.35 34.24 -25.58
CA PRO A 2 8.32 34.13 -24.46
C PRO A 2 8.53 32.70 -23.89
N GLY A 3 8.24 31.64 -24.66
CA GLY A 3 8.55 30.26 -24.27
C GLY A 3 7.77 29.74 -23.06
N PHE A 4 6.58 30.29 -22.77
CA PHE A 4 5.74 29.78 -21.68
C PHE A 4 5.25 28.36 -22.00
N THR A 5 5.70 27.39 -21.21
CA THR A 5 5.22 25.99 -21.26
C THR A 5 3.91 25.80 -20.49
N TYR A 6 3.55 26.77 -19.63
CA TYR A 6 2.37 26.74 -18.79
C TYR A 6 1.53 28.00 -18.99
N ASP A 7 0.65 27.95 -19.99
CA ASP A 7 -0.26 29.02 -20.40
C ASP A 7 -1.73 28.55 -20.22
N PRO A 8 -2.43 29.01 -19.16
CA PRO A 8 -3.83 28.63 -18.89
C PRO A 8 -4.83 28.99 -20.00
N SER A 9 -4.49 29.95 -20.87
CA SER A 9 -5.35 30.33 -22.01
C SER A 9 -5.28 29.33 -23.17
N ARG A 10 -4.22 28.52 -23.22
CA ARG A 10 -3.94 27.57 -24.32
C ARG A 10 -3.84 26.10 -23.87
N ASN A 11 -3.56 25.85 -22.60
CA ASN A 11 -3.38 24.52 -22.02
C ASN A 11 -4.43 24.26 -20.93
N ILE A 12 -5.35 23.32 -21.19
CA ILE A 12 -6.43 22.93 -20.26
C ILE A 12 -5.89 22.40 -18.92
N CYS A 13 -4.82 21.62 -18.94
CA CYS A 13 -4.19 21.13 -17.71
C CYS A 13 -3.65 22.30 -16.88
N ALA A 14 -3.01 23.28 -17.54
CA ALA A 14 -2.54 24.50 -16.88
C ALA A 14 -3.71 25.32 -16.30
N LYS A 15 -4.84 25.39 -17.01
CA LYS A 15 -6.06 26.07 -16.54
C LYS A 15 -6.64 25.42 -15.28
N ILE A 16 -6.72 24.09 -15.25
CA ILE A 16 -7.29 23.34 -14.12
C ILE A 16 -6.38 23.37 -12.90
N THR A 17 -5.06 23.29 -13.09
CA THR A 17 -4.10 23.13 -11.99
C THR A 17 -3.41 24.43 -11.55
N SER A 18 -3.80 25.58 -12.11
CA SER A 18 -3.27 26.90 -11.72
C SER A 18 -4.21 27.62 -10.76
N GLN A 19 -3.71 27.96 -9.57
CA GLN A 19 -4.45 28.80 -8.63
C GLN A 19 -4.42 30.29 -9.02
N SER A 20 -3.35 30.77 -9.68
CA SER A 20 -3.16 32.18 -9.99
C SER A 20 -3.46 32.56 -11.44
N GLN A 21 -3.62 31.59 -12.35
CA GLN A 21 -3.87 31.80 -13.77
C GLN A 21 -2.81 32.64 -14.52
N ILE A 22 -1.61 32.77 -13.94
CA ILE A 22 -0.49 33.54 -14.53
C ILE A 22 0.33 32.63 -15.45
N ASN A 23 0.71 33.16 -16.62
CA ASN A 23 1.62 32.49 -17.56
C ASN A 23 3.00 32.30 -16.93
N ARG A 24 3.50 31.06 -16.93
CA ARG A 24 4.84 30.73 -16.40
C ARG A 24 5.49 29.66 -17.26
N ARG A 25 6.82 29.53 -17.13
CA ARG A 25 7.53 28.34 -17.57
C ARG A 25 7.57 27.39 -16.39
N LEU A 26 6.78 26.32 -16.48
CA LEU A 26 6.68 25.29 -15.46
C LEU A 26 6.70 23.94 -16.16
N ASP A 27 7.75 23.18 -15.90
CA ASP A 27 7.88 21.82 -16.41
C ASP A 27 7.33 20.89 -15.32
N ARG A 28 6.31 20.10 -15.68
CA ARG A 28 5.62 19.18 -14.77
C ARG A 28 5.57 17.79 -15.39
N TYR A 29 5.83 16.77 -14.58
CA TYR A 29 5.50 15.39 -14.91
C TYR A 29 4.12 15.06 -14.36
N LEU A 30 3.19 14.69 -15.23
CA LEU A 30 1.94 14.06 -14.83
C LEU A 30 2.06 12.57 -15.12
N ILE A 31 2.07 11.76 -14.08
CA ILE A 31 2.18 10.31 -14.19
C ILE A 31 0.80 9.74 -13.88
N HIS A 32 0.18 9.11 -14.87
CA HIS A 32 -0.99 8.27 -14.63
C HIS A 32 -0.51 6.85 -14.38
N THR A 33 -0.79 6.31 -13.19
CA THR A 33 -0.51 4.90 -12.87
C THR A 33 -1.78 4.06 -12.87
N LEU A 34 -1.60 2.77 -13.13
CA LEU A 34 -2.65 1.76 -12.95
C LEU A 34 -2.77 1.41 -11.45
N TYR A 35 -3.95 0.98 -11.01
CA TYR A 35 -4.24 0.67 -9.59
C TYR A 35 -3.29 -0.37 -8.94
N ASN A 36 -2.60 -1.19 -9.73
CA ASN A 36 -1.67 -2.21 -9.26
C ASN A 36 -0.19 -1.86 -9.49
N LEU A 37 0.09 -0.66 -10.01
CA LEU A 37 1.43 -0.19 -10.33
C LEU A 37 1.81 0.92 -9.35
N SER A 38 2.65 0.58 -8.38
CA SER A 38 3.27 1.55 -7.50
C SER A 38 4.51 2.13 -8.16
N TYR A 39 4.87 3.33 -7.72
CA TYR A 39 6.06 4.00 -8.20
C TYR A 39 6.72 4.77 -7.08
N SER A 40 8.04 4.80 -7.09
CA SER A 40 8.82 5.70 -6.25
C SER A 40 9.71 6.58 -7.13
N ILE A 41 9.87 7.84 -6.70
CA ILE A 41 10.80 8.77 -7.35
C ILE A 41 12.19 8.46 -6.82
N GLU A 42 13.07 7.98 -7.69
CA GLU A 42 14.46 7.72 -7.35
C GLU A 42 15.29 9.00 -7.39
N ASN A 43 15.10 9.78 -8.45
CA ASN A 43 15.82 11.03 -8.63
C ASN A 43 14.95 12.04 -9.38
N LEU A 44 14.98 13.28 -8.91
CA LEU A 44 14.46 14.44 -9.64
C LEU A 44 15.54 15.52 -9.59
N SER A 45 16.21 15.74 -10.71
CA SER A 45 17.31 16.70 -10.82
C SER A 45 17.20 17.55 -12.07
N MET A 46 17.83 18.72 -12.02
CA MET A 46 18.08 19.54 -13.20
C MET A 46 19.43 19.11 -13.79
N ILE A 47 19.49 18.90 -15.10
CA ILE A 47 20.70 18.53 -15.84
C ILE A 47 21.04 19.63 -16.85
N ALA A 48 22.23 19.53 -17.45
CA ALA A 48 22.80 20.57 -18.33
C ALA A 48 22.97 21.93 -17.62
N THR A 49 23.31 21.90 -16.33
CA THR A 49 23.62 23.09 -15.50
C THR A 49 25.11 23.43 -15.51
N ASP A 50 25.90 22.75 -16.35
CA ASP A 50 27.34 22.93 -16.40
C ASP A 50 27.69 24.30 -16.98
N THR A 51 28.74 24.89 -16.41
CA THR A 51 29.22 26.22 -16.80
C THR A 51 30.72 26.16 -17.05
N ILE A 52 31.23 26.93 -18.01
CA ILE A 52 32.66 27.07 -18.30
C ILE A 52 33.16 28.47 -17.93
N PRO A 53 34.42 28.64 -17.49
CA PRO A 53 34.96 29.97 -17.20
C PRO A 53 35.13 30.81 -18.47
N ILE A 54 34.85 32.11 -18.37
CA ILE A 54 35.11 33.09 -19.42
C ILE A 54 36.55 33.59 -19.22
N ASP A 55 37.49 33.08 -20.01
CA ASP A 55 38.92 33.41 -19.99
C ASP A 55 39.69 33.13 -18.68
N SER A 56 40.59 32.15 -18.76
CA SER A 56 41.60 31.86 -17.71
C SER A 56 42.71 32.90 -17.60
N PHE A 57 42.63 34.01 -18.33
CA PHE A 57 43.72 34.99 -18.51
C PHE A 57 43.56 36.29 -17.71
N ASN A 58 42.38 36.54 -17.14
CA ASN A 58 42.18 37.63 -16.17
C ASN A 58 41.83 37.00 -14.81
N ASN A 59 42.52 37.41 -13.74
CA ASN A 59 42.40 36.87 -12.38
C ASN A 59 41.01 37.07 -11.72
N ASP A 60 40.00 37.51 -12.46
CA ASP A 60 38.61 37.59 -12.00
C ASP A 60 37.91 36.24 -12.21
N ASN A 61 38.20 35.31 -11.30
CA ASN A 61 37.70 33.92 -11.30
C ASN A 61 36.17 33.76 -11.14
N ASN A 62 35.38 34.83 -11.21
CA ASN A 62 33.95 34.82 -10.90
C ASN A 62 33.04 34.84 -12.13
N GLN A 63 33.56 34.95 -13.36
CA GLN A 63 32.73 34.96 -14.57
C GLN A 63 32.66 33.56 -15.21
N ARG A 64 31.44 33.04 -15.38
CA ARG A 64 31.16 31.72 -15.96
C ARG A 64 30.05 31.84 -17.02
N ILE A 65 30.16 31.09 -18.11
CA ILE A 65 29.14 30.94 -19.17
C ILE A 65 28.43 29.61 -18.97
N ASP A 66 27.09 29.61 -18.98
CA ASP A 66 26.29 28.40 -19.09
C ASP A 66 26.53 27.71 -20.44
N LEU A 67 26.75 26.39 -20.41
CA LEU A 67 26.94 25.61 -21.64
C LEU A 67 25.66 25.46 -22.47
N SER A 68 24.50 25.76 -21.88
CA SER A 68 23.21 25.73 -22.55
C SER A 68 22.35 26.91 -22.11
N ASP A 69 21.56 27.44 -23.05
CA ASP A 69 20.48 28.39 -22.78
C ASP A 69 19.19 27.69 -22.31
N HIS A 70 19.21 26.35 -22.20
CA HIS A 70 18.11 25.53 -21.72
C HIS A 70 18.60 24.54 -20.66
N TYR A 71 17.98 24.57 -19.48
CA TYR A 71 18.10 23.48 -18.51
C TYR A 71 17.10 22.37 -18.86
N ALA A 72 17.47 21.12 -18.59
CA ALA A 72 16.55 19.99 -18.68
C ALA A 72 16.25 19.43 -17.30
N LEU A 73 15.05 18.88 -17.12
CA LEU A 73 14.70 18.11 -15.93
C LEU A 73 14.87 16.62 -16.23
N GLN A 74 15.46 15.90 -15.29
CA GLN A 74 15.53 14.45 -15.29
C GLN A 74 14.70 13.91 -14.13
N LEU A 75 13.75 13.04 -14.47
CA LEU A 75 12.98 12.27 -13.51
C LEU A 75 13.26 10.78 -13.73
N ILE A 76 13.80 10.12 -12.70
CA ILE A 76 14.01 8.66 -12.66
C ILE A 76 12.95 8.08 -11.74
N ILE A 77 12.15 7.15 -12.27
CA ILE A 77 11.02 6.53 -11.56
C ILE A 77 11.24 5.03 -11.56
N ASN A 78 11.10 4.42 -10.38
CA ASN A 78 11.06 2.99 -10.24
C ASN A 78 9.61 2.52 -10.19
N PHE A 79 9.22 1.71 -11.17
CA PHE A 79 7.90 1.08 -11.19
C PHE A 79 7.95 -0.29 -10.52
N ARG A 80 6.97 -0.57 -9.68
CA ARG A 80 6.83 -1.85 -8.98
C ARG A 80 5.39 -2.33 -9.11
N THR A 81 5.23 -3.61 -9.45
CA THR A 81 3.91 -4.23 -9.40
C THR A 81 3.66 -4.71 -7.97
N ARG A 82 2.53 -4.33 -7.39
CA ARG A 82 2.12 -4.92 -6.11
C ARG A 82 1.56 -6.31 -6.38
N SER A 83 2.15 -7.30 -5.72
CA SER A 83 1.64 -8.66 -5.75
C SER A 83 0.86 -8.96 -4.49
N ILE A 84 -0.28 -9.63 -4.67
CA ILE A 84 -0.99 -10.28 -3.59
C ILE A 84 -0.34 -11.63 -3.38
N SER A 85 -0.01 -11.96 -2.14
CA SER A 85 0.77 -13.13 -1.79
C SER A 85 -0.02 -14.05 -0.87
N HIS A 86 0.00 -15.35 -1.16
CA HIS A 86 -0.53 -16.37 -0.26
C HIS A 86 0.33 -16.55 1.00
N ARG A 87 1.49 -15.88 1.07
CA ARG A 87 2.36 -15.81 2.24
C ARG A 87 2.07 -14.61 3.16
N SER A 88 1.01 -13.87 2.87
CA SER A 88 0.57 -12.72 3.68
C SER A 88 -0.93 -12.79 3.93
N ALA A 89 -1.35 -12.43 5.14
CA ALA A 89 -2.74 -12.40 5.57
C ALA A 89 -2.97 -11.22 6.52
N LEU A 90 -4.17 -10.64 6.48
CA LEU A 90 -4.67 -9.78 7.54
C LEU A 90 -5.53 -10.63 8.47
N VAL A 91 -5.14 -10.70 9.75
CA VAL A 91 -5.72 -11.64 10.71
C VAL A 91 -6.04 -10.97 12.05
N ILE A 92 -6.88 -11.62 12.84
CA ILE A 92 -7.01 -11.37 14.28
C ILE A 92 -6.27 -12.47 15.02
N LEU A 93 -5.42 -12.06 15.96
CA LEU A 93 -4.72 -12.97 16.86
C LEU A 93 -5.48 -13.10 18.18
N PRO A 94 -5.56 -14.32 18.77
CA PRO A 94 -6.03 -14.49 20.13
C PRO A 94 -5.10 -13.76 21.09
N THR A 95 -5.66 -13.27 22.20
CA THR A 95 -4.87 -12.61 23.24
C THR A 95 -3.94 -13.61 23.91
N ILE A 96 -2.75 -13.17 24.33
CA ILE A 96 -1.66 -14.05 24.82
C ILE A 96 -2.12 -14.93 26.00
N ASP A 97 -2.99 -14.41 26.86
CA ASP A 97 -3.57 -15.12 28.00
C ASP A 97 -4.49 -16.29 27.61
N THR A 98 -4.98 -16.33 26.36
CA THR A 98 -5.80 -17.43 25.83
C THR A 98 -5.00 -18.51 25.12
N TRP A 99 -3.71 -18.28 24.84
CA TRP A 99 -2.87 -19.25 24.12
C TRP A 99 -2.79 -20.61 24.81
N PRO A 100 -2.65 -20.72 26.15
CA PRO A 100 -2.63 -22.02 26.82
C PRO A 100 -3.92 -22.85 26.66
N LEU A 101 -5.04 -22.23 26.26
CA LEU A 101 -6.29 -22.91 25.95
C LEU A 101 -6.33 -23.47 24.52
N ILE A 102 -5.49 -22.94 23.64
CA ILE A 102 -5.40 -23.27 22.21
C ILE A 102 -4.24 -24.23 21.96
N ASP A 103 -3.09 -24.01 22.61
CA ASP A 103 -1.86 -24.81 22.47
C ASP A 103 -2.08 -26.34 22.51
N PRO A 104 -2.97 -26.91 23.35
CA PRO A 104 -3.19 -28.37 23.35
C PRO A 104 -3.73 -28.92 22.02
N TYR A 105 -4.42 -28.09 21.25
CA TYR A 105 -4.90 -28.45 19.91
C TYR A 105 -3.78 -28.28 18.87
N ASP A 106 -2.85 -27.35 19.11
CA ASP A 106 -1.74 -27.03 18.20
C ASP A 106 -0.65 -28.12 18.15
N VAL A 107 -0.56 -28.99 19.15
CA VAL A 107 0.47 -30.05 19.22
C VAL A 107 0.30 -31.13 18.12
N TYR A 108 -0.84 -31.19 17.43
CA TYR A 108 -1.16 -32.27 16.49
C TYR A 108 -0.85 -31.98 15.01
N TYR A 109 -0.54 -30.73 14.61
CA TYR A 109 -0.39 -30.35 13.19
C TYR A 109 0.92 -29.58 12.89
N GLU A 110 2.03 -30.31 12.75
CA GLU A 110 3.39 -29.73 12.63
C GLU A 110 3.71 -28.97 11.31
N SER A 111 2.98 -29.17 10.20
CA SER A 111 3.47 -28.68 8.89
C SER A 111 3.03 -27.27 8.51
N SER A 112 1.83 -26.82 8.90
CA SER A 112 1.32 -25.47 8.63
C SER A 112 1.60 -24.48 9.77
N MET A 113 1.71 -24.98 11.00
CA MET A 113 1.88 -24.17 12.22
C MET A 113 3.29 -23.60 12.40
N LYS A 114 4.30 -24.11 11.69
CA LYS A 114 5.64 -23.48 11.68
C LYS A 114 5.67 -22.07 11.07
N ILE A 115 4.59 -21.65 10.41
CA ILE A 115 4.57 -20.40 9.63
C ILE A 115 3.61 -19.36 10.22
N TRP A 116 2.53 -19.76 10.92
CA TRP A 116 1.52 -18.84 11.43
C TRP A 116 1.05 -19.25 12.83
N PRO A 117 1.00 -18.31 13.81
CA PRO A 117 0.31 -18.56 15.08
C PRO A 117 -1.18 -18.78 14.85
N SER A 118 -1.88 -19.40 15.80
CA SER A 118 -3.34 -19.55 15.77
C SER A 118 -4.03 -18.21 15.55
N HIS A 119 -4.94 -18.13 14.56
CA HIS A 119 -5.47 -16.87 14.06
C HIS A 119 -6.84 -17.03 13.39
N ILE A 120 -7.58 -15.92 13.28
CA ILE A 120 -8.79 -15.80 12.44
C ILE A 120 -8.46 -14.94 11.23
N ASN A 121 -8.61 -15.50 10.02
CA ASN A 121 -8.37 -14.77 8.78
C ASN A 121 -9.44 -13.71 8.52
N LEU A 122 -9.06 -12.44 8.36
CA LEU A 122 -9.95 -11.39 7.85
C LEU A 122 -9.85 -11.30 6.32
N LEU A 123 -8.62 -11.18 5.81
CA LEU A 123 -8.31 -11.19 4.38
C LEU A 123 -7.11 -12.11 4.12
N TRP A 124 -7.31 -13.10 3.26
CA TRP A 124 -6.25 -13.92 2.69
C TRP A 124 -6.62 -14.32 1.27
N PRO A 125 -5.71 -14.21 0.29
CA PRO A 125 -4.35 -13.65 0.40
C PRO A 125 -4.31 -12.12 0.58
N PHE A 126 -3.22 -11.58 1.13
CA PHE A 126 -3.02 -10.14 1.37
C PHE A 126 -1.74 -9.62 0.68
N TYR A 127 -1.48 -8.31 0.77
CA TYR A 127 -0.29 -7.70 0.17
C TYR A 127 1.00 -8.18 0.84
N ASP A 128 2.05 -8.40 0.04
CA ASP A 128 3.40 -8.67 0.54
C ASP A 128 4.04 -7.34 0.99
N LEU A 129 4.06 -7.10 2.30
CA LEU A 129 4.56 -5.85 2.88
C LEU A 129 6.09 -5.91 2.95
N ASN A 130 6.76 -4.84 2.53
CA ASN A 130 8.22 -4.71 2.57
C ASN A 130 8.66 -3.46 3.37
N ASP A 131 7.76 -2.94 4.22
CA ASP A 131 7.94 -1.75 5.07
C ASP A 131 8.45 -0.50 4.32
N CYS A 132 8.08 -0.38 3.05
CA CYS A 132 8.39 0.80 2.26
C CYS A 132 7.40 1.95 2.51
N GLN A 133 7.75 3.17 2.13
CA GLN A 133 6.88 4.35 2.31
C GLN A 133 5.50 4.12 1.66
N ASP A 134 5.46 3.48 0.51
CA ASP A 134 4.22 3.13 -0.19
C ASP A 134 3.32 2.22 0.65
N ASP A 135 3.86 1.26 1.41
CA ASP A 135 3.07 0.38 2.29
C ASP A 135 2.45 1.19 3.44
N GLN A 136 3.21 2.14 4.00
CA GLN A 136 2.72 3.03 5.05
C GLN A 136 1.54 3.86 4.56
N GLU A 137 1.66 4.48 3.39
CA GLU A 137 0.65 5.41 2.87
C GLU A 137 -0.58 4.68 2.30
N ASP A 138 -0.37 3.59 1.56
CA ASP A 138 -1.47 2.97 0.81
C ASP A 138 -2.16 1.82 1.52
N ILE A 139 -1.53 1.20 2.51
CA ILE A 139 -2.08 0.04 3.20
C ILE A 139 -2.27 0.38 4.68
N LEU A 140 -1.18 0.70 5.38
CA LEU A 140 -1.20 0.83 6.83
C LEU A 140 -1.98 2.06 7.31
N LEU A 141 -1.85 3.20 6.62
CA LEU A 141 -2.63 4.41 6.93
C LEU A 141 -4.13 4.15 6.73
N LYS A 142 -4.52 3.57 5.59
CA LYS A 142 -5.92 3.27 5.29
C LYS A 142 -6.49 2.26 6.30
N LEU A 143 -5.72 1.22 6.64
CA LEU A 143 -6.10 0.25 7.65
C LEU A 143 -6.25 0.91 9.03
N ARG A 144 -5.32 1.78 9.43
CA ARG A 144 -5.39 2.52 10.70
C ARG A 144 -6.63 3.42 10.77
N LEU A 145 -6.91 4.17 9.71
CA LEU A 145 -8.07 5.06 9.62
C LEU A 145 -9.40 4.31 9.68
N LEU A 146 -9.44 3.08 9.16
CA LEU A 146 -10.61 2.22 9.27
C LEU A 146 -10.73 1.63 10.68
N LEU A 147 -9.67 0.97 11.16
CA LEU A 147 -9.69 0.25 12.43
C LEU A 147 -9.88 1.17 13.65
N CYS A 148 -9.46 2.45 13.57
CA CYS A 148 -9.70 3.40 14.65
C CYS A 148 -11.18 3.78 14.83
N GLN A 149 -12.06 3.40 13.89
CA GLN A 149 -13.50 3.60 13.99
C GLN A 149 -14.17 2.49 14.81
N PHE A 150 -13.46 1.41 15.11
CA PHE A 150 -13.97 0.29 15.89
C PHE A 150 -13.52 0.41 17.34
N SER A 151 -14.46 0.27 18.27
CA SER A 151 -14.14 0.00 19.66
C SER A 151 -13.58 -1.42 19.79
N SER A 152 -12.70 -1.65 20.76
CA SER A 152 -12.29 -3.01 21.14
C SER A 152 -13.52 -3.88 21.41
N PHE A 153 -13.47 -5.13 20.96
CA PHE A 153 -14.54 -6.11 21.11
C PHE A 153 -13.96 -7.46 21.52
N SER A 154 -14.81 -8.33 22.06
CA SER A 154 -14.46 -9.70 22.41
C SER A 154 -15.01 -10.66 21.36
N ILE A 155 -14.21 -11.67 21.02
CA ILE A 155 -14.64 -12.79 20.18
C ILE A 155 -14.84 -13.98 21.10
N LYS A 156 -16.03 -14.58 21.05
CA LYS A 156 -16.33 -15.79 21.79
C LYS A 156 -16.26 -17.00 20.88
N ILE A 157 -15.46 -17.98 21.27
CA ILE A 157 -15.38 -19.31 20.67
C ILE A 157 -16.20 -20.25 21.54
N ASN A 158 -17.07 -21.06 20.94
CA ASN A 158 -17.96 -21.94 21.69
C ASN A 158 -18.09 -23.36 21.12
N GLU A 159 -17.60 -23.61 19.91
CA GLU A 159 -17.75 -24.88 19.21
C GLU A 159 -16.46 -25.25 18.47
N ILE A 160 -16.21 -26.55 18.34
CA ILE A 160 -15.25 -27.12 17.38
C ILE A 160 -16.07 -27.78 16.28
N ASP A 161 -15.69 -27.53 15.04
CA ASP A 161 -16.34 -28.06 13.85
C ASP A 161 -15.26 -28.49 12.83
N SER A 162 -15.65 -29.04 11.69
CA SER A 162 -14.70 -29.52 10.67
C SER A 162 -15.20 -29.33 9.24
N PHE A 163 -14.29 -28.98 8.34
CA PHE A 163 -14.53 -29.01 6.90
C PHE A 163 -14.27 -30.42 6.38
N ILE A 164 -15.36 -31.16 6.12
CA ILE A 164 -15.32 -32.57 5.66
C ILE A 164 -14.48 -32.71 4.38
N GLU A 165 -14.58 -31.76 3.46
CA GLU A 165 -13.91 -31.83 2.15
C GLU A 165 -12.38 -31.80 2.26
N ASN A 166 -11.84 -31.11 3.26
CA ASN A 166 -10.40 -30.87 3.40
C ASN A 166 -9.81 -31.46 4.69
N ASN A 167 -10.59 -32.19 5.49
CA ASN A 167 -10.21 -32.74 6.80
C ASN A 167 -9.59 -31.70 7.74
N VAL A 168 -10.13 -30.48 7.75
CA VAL A 168 -9.65 -29.38 8.60
C VAL A 168 -10.59 -29.21 9.78
N SER A 169 -10.07 -29.36 11.00
CA SER A 169 -10.77 -29.00 12.23
C SER A 169 -10.60 -27.51 12.52
N PHE A 170 -11.63 -26.88 13.08
CA PHE A 170 -11.57 -25.47 13.42
C PHE A 170 -12.45 -25.11 14.61
N MET A 171 -12.01 -24.10 15.35
CA MET A 171 -12.79 -23.44 16.37
C MET A 171 -13.70 -22.39 15.75
N LYS A 172 -14.99 -22.43 16.10
CA LYS A 172 -16.03 -21.58 15.57
C LYS A 172 -16.42 -20.49 16.57
N CYS A 173 -16.63 -19.30 16.03
CA CYS A 173 -17.14 -18.16 16.79
C CYS A 173 -18.65 -18.29 17.02
N ASP A 174 -19.15 -17.75 18.13
CA ASP A 174 -20.59 -17.62 18.33
C ASP A 174 -21.23 -16.70 17.28
N GLU A 175 -22.56 -16.68 17.21
CA GLU A 175 -23.28 -15.94 16.17
C GLU A 175 -23.00 -14.42 16.23
N GLN A 176 -22.95 -13.86 17.45
CA GLN A 176 -22.68 -12.43 17.65
C GLN A 176 -21.27 -12.06 17.15
N SER A 177 -20.25 -12.82 17.54
CA SER A 177 -18.86 -12.60 17.12
C SER A 177 -18.72 -12.81 15.61
N THR A 178 -19.38 -13.84 15.06
CA THR A 178 -19.40 -14.11 13.62
C THR A 178 -19.96 -12.94 12.82
N ASN A 179 -21.08 -12.36 13.27
CA ASN A 179 -21.70 -11.22 12.61
C ASN A 179 -20.82 -9.97 12.68
N HIS A 180 -20.17 -9.73 13.83
CA HIS A 180 -19.24 -8.62 13.99
C HIS A 180 -18.03 -8.74 13.05
N LEU A 181 -17.44 -9.94 12.96
CA LEU A 181 -16.32 -10.22 12.06
C LEU A 181 -16.71 -10.09 10.59
N LYS A 182 -17.93 -10.51 10.22
CA LYS A 182 -18.47 -10.31 8.86
C LYS A 182 -18.60 -8.82 8.51
N GLN A 183 -19.06 -8.00 9.45
CA GLN A 183 -19.16 -6.55 9.25
C GLN A 183 -17.78 -5.90 9.06
N LEU A 184 -16.83 -6.22 9.94
CA LEU A 184 -15.45 -5.74 9.84
C LEU A 184 -14.80 -6.16 8.51
N ARG A 185 -14.92 -7.44 8.14
CA ARG A 185 -14.44 -7.93 6.84
C ARG A 185 -15.11 -7.22 5.69
N GLY A 186 -16.41 -6.94 5.76
CA GLY A 186 -17.15 -6.22 4.72
C GLY A 186 -16.56 -4.83 4.44
N GLN A 187 -16.14 -4.10 5.47
CA GLN A 187 -15.48 -2.79 5.29
C GLN A 187 -14.05 -2.95 4.76
N LEU A 188 -13.30 -3.93 5.26
CA LEU A 188 -11.96 -4.27 4.75
C LEU A 188 -11.98 -4.70 3.28
N ALA A 189 -13.03 -5.43 2.87
CA ALA A 189 -13.27 -5.88 1.51
C ALA A 189 -13.47 -4.72 0.53
N GLN A 190 -14.16 -3.66 0.97
CA GLN A 190 -14.34 -2.44 0.18
C GLN A 190 -13.01 -1.71 0.00
N LEU A 191 -12.21 -1.64 1.06
CA LEU A 191 -10.92 -0.96 1.04
C LEU A 191 -9.86 -1.70 0.22
N PHE A 192 -9.88 -3.03 0.27
CA PHE A 192 -8.88 -3.91 -0.33
C PHE A 192 -9.52 -4.91 -1.30
N SER A 193 -10.39 -4.43 -2.20
CA SER A 193 -11.15 -5.25 -3.15
C SER A 193 -10.29 -6.17 -4.02
N ASN A 194 -9.05 -5.77 -4.32
CA ASN A 194 -8.11 -6.59 -5.06
C ASN A 194 -7.77 -7.92 -4.35
N CYS A 195 -7.77 -7.94 -3.01
CA CYS A 195 -7.48 -9.14 -2.21
C CYS A 195 -8.59 -10.20 -2.29
N LEU A 196 -9.75 -9.87 -2.88
CA LEU A 196 -10.93 -10.73 -2.93
C LEU A 196 -11.29 -11.23 -4.33
N LYS A 197 -10.46 -10.95 -5.35
CA LYS A 197 -10.76 -11.31 -6.75
C LYS A 197 -11.05 -12.80 -6.98
N ASN A 198 -10.56 -13.67 -6.10
CA ASN A 198 -10.76 -15.12 -6.18
C ASN A 198 -11.59 -15.69 -5.02
N ASP A 199 -12.22 -14.84 -4.20
CA ASP A 199 -13.00 -15.30 -3.05
C ASP A 199 -14.34 -15.88 -3.53
N ARG A 200 -14.42 -17.21 -3.61
CA ARG A 200 -15.60 -17.94 -4.13
C ARG A 200 -16.61 -18.28 -3.04
N ASN A 201 -16.25 -18.15 -1.77
CA ASN A 201 -17.04 -18.67 -0.66
C ASN A 201 -17.61 -17.55 0.20
N THR A 202 -18.75 -17.83 0.83
CA THR A 202 -19.27 -16.97 1.89
C THR A 202 -18.28 -16.98 3.05
N TYR A 203 -17.88 -15.81 3.53
CA TYR A 203 -16.95 -15.69 4.65
C TYR A 203 -17.43 -16.48 5.87
N ASN A 204 -16.62 -17.42 6.32
CA ASN A 204 -16.83 -18.19 7.53
C ASN A 204 -15.67 -17.88 8.49
N PRO A 205 -15.82 -16.96 9.47
CA PRO A 205 -14.75 -16.68 10.43
C PRO A 205 -14.53 -17.90 11.33
N HIS A 206 -13.31 -18.43 11.32
CA HIS A 206 -12.90 -19.57 12.13
C HIS A 206 -11.41 -19.49 12.44
N MET A 207 -10.98 -20.24 13.46
CA MET A 207 -9.58 -20.46 13.78
C MET A 207 -9.27 -21.94 13.58
N THR A 208 -8.42 -22.25 12.62
CA THR A 208 -8.00 -23.63 12.35
C THR A 208 -7.18 -24.17 13.51
N VAL A 209 -7.40 -25.44 13.85
CA VAL A 209 -6.68 -26.18 14.91
C VAL A 209 -6.30 -27.59 14.45
#